data_AF-A0A6A3PER2-F1
#
_entry.id   AF-A0A6A3PER2-F1
#
_cell.length_a   1.000
_cell.length_b   1.000
_cell.length_c   1.000
_cell.angle_alpha   90.00
_cell.angle_beta   90.00
_cell.angle_gamma   90.00
#
_symmetry.space_group_name_H-M   'P 1'
#
loop_
_entity.id
_entity.type
_entity.pdbx_description
1 polymer ?
#
loop_
_entity_poly.entity_id
_entity_poly.type
_entity_poly.pdbx_seq_one_letter_code
_entity_poly.pdbx_strand_id
1 'polypeptide(L)'
;MMADHNPFAKQFLNYAEKLRADRAEGKDVVDLVYRLHEKKSNPRTHNLPTVSEVGATLIEDGNLDKPRDILLWAKDHRLLRLFESNPMYDPLQYPLLLPHGESGWTFTDEYADNIERRSKREMSLREHVAYRLFQKVGDESALHQGGRLFQQYCVDQRAKCEQEQLRWIASHQAELRADQYRGVQDALLNEATTVLNEGEVF
;
A
#
# COMPACT_ATOMS: atom_id res chain seq x y z
N MET A 1 8.05 -2.18 -26.40
CA MET A 1 6.82 -1.71 -25.74
C MET A 1 7.12 -0.82 -24.53
N MET A 2 7.54 -1.35 -23.36
CA MET A 2 7.81 -0.50 -22.18
C MET A 2 8.92 0.54 -22.42
N ALA A 3 10.01 0.17 -23.09
CA ALA A 3 11.07 1.10 -23.46
C ALA A 3 10.57 2.27 -24.34
N ASP A 4 9.52 2.04 -25.11
CA ASP A 4 8.99 3.01 -26.07
C ASP A 4 7.88 3.88 -25.46
N HIS A 5 7.04 3.29 -24.61
CA HIS A 5 5.80 3.92 -24.12
C HIS A 5 5.86 4.35 -22.65
N ASN A 6 6.60 3.64 -21.78
CA ASN A 6 6.67 3.98 -20.36
C ASN A 6 7.70 5.12 -20.16
N PRO A 7 7.28 6.33 -19.76
CA PRO A 7 8.19 7.45 -19.58
C PRO A 7 9.22 7.19 -18.47
N PHE A 8 8.84 6.46 -17.43
CA PHE A 8 9.72 6.16 -16.30
C PHE A 8 10.78 5.11 -16.66
N ALA A 9 10.43 4.11 -17.47
CA ALA A 9 11.39 3.11 -17.95
C ALA A 9 12.56 3.72 -18.74
N LYS A 10 12.39 4.92 -19.31
CA LYS A 10 13.44 5.64 -20.03
C LYS A 10 14.42 6.36 -19.09
N GLN A 11 13.97 6.78 -17.91
CA GLN A 11 14.70 7.64 -16.97
C GLN A 11 15.64 6.87 -16.03
N PHE A 12 15.26 5.64 -15.66
CA PHE A 12 16.01 4.82 -14.70
C PHE A 12 16.85 3.76 -15.39
N LEU A 13 17.95 3.38 -14.74
CA LEU A 13 18.79 2.29 -15.19
C LEU A 13 18.05 0.97 -14.92
N ASN A 14 17.76 0.22 -15.97
CA ASN A 14 17.15 -1.09 -15.78
C ASN A 14 18.23 -2.11 -15.37
N TYR A 15 17.86 -3.08 -14.52
CA TYR A 15 18.82 -4.07 -14.01
C TYR A 15 19.48 -4.85 -15.15
N ALA A 16 18.78 -5.06 -16.27
CA ALA A 16 19.32 -5.70 -17.47
C ALA A 16 20.50 -4.92 -18.11
N GLU A 17 20.42 -3.59 -18.21
CA GLU A 17 21.53 -2.75 -18.68
C GLU A 17 22.74 -2.87 -17.75
N LYS A 18 22.50 -2.76 -16.43
CA LYS A 18 23.56 -2.89 -15.43
C LYS A 18 24.25 -4.26 -15.52
N LEU A 19 23.45 -5.33 -15.59
CA LEU A 19 23.95 -6.70 -15.66
C LEU A 19 24.74 -6.98 -16.94
N ARG A 20 24.37 -6.37 -18.08
CA ARG A 20 25.16 -6.44 -19.32
C ARG A 20 26.49 -5.69 -19.18
N ALA A 21 26.49 -4.51 -18.56
CA ALA A 21 27.69 -3.73 -18.31
C ALA A 21 28.64 -4.46 -17.35
N ASP A 22 28.14 -4.97 -16.23
CA ASP A 22 28.93 -5.72 -15.24
C ASP A 22 29.53 -7.00 -15.86
N ARG A 23 28.77 -7.72 -16.71
CA ARG A 23 29.30 -8.86 -17.47
C ARG A 23 30.37 -8.44 -18.49
N ALA A 24 30.21 -7.31 -19.17
CA ALA A 24 31.20 -6.79 -20.12
C ALA A 24 32.49 -6.36 -19.42
N GLU A 25 32.40 -5.87 -18.18
CA GLU A 25 33.54 -5.55 -17.31
C GLU A 25 34.17 -6.79 -16.66
N GLY A 26 33.64 -7.99 -16.92
CA GLY A 26 34.16 -9.25 -16.37
C GLY A 26 33.85 -9.45 -14.88
N LYS A 27 32.89 -8.71 -14.31
CA LYS A 27 32.44 -8.92 -12.94
C LYS A 27 31.62 -10.20 -12.84
N ASP A 28 31.84 -10.95 -11.77
CA ASP A 28 31.00 -12.10 -11.45
C ASP A 28 29.64 -11.61 -10.95
N VAL A 29 28.58 -11.94 -11.69
CA VAL A 29 27.21 -11.51 -11.37
C VAL A 29 26.48 -12.69 -10.76
N VAL A 30 26.25 -12.62 -9.44
CA VAL A 30 25.54 -13.67 -8.69
C VAL A 30 24.04 -13.53 -8.88
N ASP A 31 23.39 -14.58 -9.37
CA ASP A 31 21.93 -14.68 -9.41
C ASP A 31 21.41 -15.20 -8.06
N LEU A 32 20.84 -14.30 -7.25
CA LEU A 32 20.31 -14.64 -5.93
C LEU A 32 18.89 -15.18 -6.05
N VAL A 33 18.72 -16.49 -5.86
CA VAL A 33 17.40 -17.14 -5.82
C VAL A 33 17.05 -17.48 -4.37
N TYR A 34 16.06 -16.77 -3.81
CA TYR A 34 15.48 -17.16 -2.52
C TYR A 34 14.59 -18.39 -2.72
N ARG A 35 14.91 -19.49 -2.03
CA ARG A 35 14.05 -20.68 -1.95
C ARG A 35 13.56 -20.87 -0.53
N LEU A 36 12.26 -21.05 -0.38
CA LEU A 36 11.67 -21.47 0.89
C LEU A 36 11.94 -22.97 1.07
N HIS A 37 12.60 -23.34 2.16
CA HIS A 37 12.88 -24.74 2.49
C HIS A 37 11.92 -25.23 3.58
N GLU A 38 11.20 -26.31 3.29
CA GLU A 38 10.34 -26.99 4.25
C GLU A 38 11.16 -27.88 5.18
N LYS A 39 10.96 -27.71 6.49
CA LYS A 39 11.52 -28.62 7.50
C LYS A 39 10.47 -29.68 7.88
N LYS A 40 10.49 -30.81 7.17
CA LYS A 40 9.55 -31.93 7.37
C LYS A 40 9.54 -32.53 8.78
N SER A 41 10.56 -32.25 9.60
CA SER A 41 10.65 -32.76 10.98
C SER A 41 9.68 -32.10 11.95
N ASN A 42 9.07 -30.95 11.61
CA ASN A 42 8.14 -30.25 12.49
C ASN A 42 6.86 -29.83 11.73
N PRO A 43 5.94 -30.78 11.48
CA PRO A 43 4.68 -30.48 10.81
C PRO A 43 3.90 -29.43 11.63
N ARG A 44 3.45 -28.36 10.95
CA ARG A 44 2.71 -27.16 11.45
C ARG A 44 3.51 -25.88 11.66
N THR A 45 4.84 -25.90 11.56
CA THR A 45 5.67 -24.68 11.77
C THR A 45 6.31 -24.13 10.50
N HIS A 46 6.48 -24.96 9.46
CA HIS A 46 7.17 -24.59 8.21
C HIS A 46 6.58 -25.32 6.98
N ASN A 47 5.27 -25.56 6.96
CA ASN A 47 4.63 -26.26 5.85
C ASN A 47 4.72 -25.42 4.58
N LEU A 48 4.92 -26.07 3.43
CA LEU A 48 4.81 -25.37 2.14
C LEU A 48 3.38 -24.83 1.95
N PRO A 49 3.23 -23.68 1.26
CA PRO A 49 1.92 -23.20 0.88
C PRO A 49 1.19 -24.26 0.04
N THR A 50 0.00 -24.66 0.49
CA THR A 50 -0.87 -25.61 -0.23
C THR A 50 -1.69 -24.94 -1.32
N VAL A 51 -1.80 -23.61 -1.28
CA VAL A 51 -2.57 -22.78 -2.22
C VAL A 51 -1.65 -21.77 -2.88
N SER A 52 -1.90 -21.47 -4.16
CA SER A 52 -1.20 -20.43 -4.91
C SER A 52 -1.80 -19.06 -4.61
N GLU A 53 -1.72 -18.65 -3.35
CA GLU A 53 -2.19 -17.34 -2.88
C GLU A 53 -1.00 -16.42 -2.60
N VAL A 54 -1.30 -15.12 -2.53
CA VAL A 54 -0.34 -14.10 -2.14
C VAL A 54 -0.82 -13.49 -0.83
N GLY A 55 0.03 -13.53 0.18
CA GLY A 55 -0.16 -12.84 1.45
C GLY A 55 0.99 -11.86 1.69
N ALA A 56 0.72 -10.76 2.36
CA ALA A 56 1.74 -9.89 2.91
C ALA A 56 1.87 -10.14 4.41
N THR A 57 3.11 -10.12 4.89
CA THR A 57 3.40 -10.05 6.32
C THR A 57 4.04 -8.69 6.54
N LEU A 58 3.31 -7.78 7.20
CA LEU A 58 3.89 -6.52 7.62
C LEU A 58 4.59 -6.76 8.95
N ILE A 59 5.93 -6.64 8.95
CA ILE A 59 6.71 -6.74 10.17
C ILE A 59 6.59 -5.38 10.87
N GLU A 60 5.91 -5.37 12.00
CA GLU A 60 5.87 -4.21 12.89
C GLU A 60 7.19 -4.16 13.68
N ASP A 61 8.14 -3.34 13.24
CA ASP A 61 9.40 -3.07 13.96
C ASP A 61 9.22 -2.03 15.09
N GLY A 62 7.97 -1.75 15.46
CA GLY A 62 7.59 -0.69 16.40
C GLY A 62 7.68 0.72 15.81
N ASN A 63 7.99 0.86 14.52
CA ASN A 63 8.23 2.15 13.87
C ASN A 63 7.21 2.41 12.75
N LEU A 64 5.95 2.61 13.15
CA LEU A 64 4.83 2.99 12.25
C LEU A 64 5.14 4.23 11.39
N ASP A 65 6.09 5.06 11.85
CA ASP A 65 6.53 6.28 11.19
C ASP A 65 7.43 6.05 9.98
N LYS A 66 7.94 4.83 9.73
CA LYS A 66 8.78 4.57 8.55
C LYS A 66 7.92 4.27 7.33
N PRO A 67 7.86 5.16 6.33
CA PRO A 67 7.16 4.87 5.09
C PRO A 67 7.88 3.82 4.25
N ARG A 68 7.07 3.03 3.54
CA ARG A 68 7.58 2.14 2.51
C ARG A 68 8.13 2.96 1.36
N ASP A 69 9.27 2.51 0.86
CA ASP A 69 10.00 3.20 -0.18
C ASP A 69 10.66 2.23 -1.14
N ILE A 70 10.94 2.73 -2.33
CA ILE A 70 11.78 2.09 -3.33
C ILE A 70 13.00 2.98 -3.57
N LEU A 71 14.16 2.34 -3.69
CA LEU A 71 15.40 2.98 -4.08
C LEU A 71 15.64 2.72 -5.56
N LEU A 72 15.86 3.80 -6.30
CA LEU A 72 16.02 3.78 -7.74
C LEU A 72 17.36 4.38 -8.14
N TRP A 73 17.99 3.79 -9.14
CA TRP A 73 19.21 4.31 -9.72
C TRP A 73 18.87 5.00 -11.04
N ALA A 74 18.98 6.32 -11.08
CA ALA A 74 18.76 7.10 -12.27
C ALA A 74 19.93 6.97 -13.25
N LYS A 75 19.67 7.18 -14.54
CA LYS A 75 20.72 7.10 -15.58
C LYS A 75 21.81 8.16 -15.45
N ASP A 76 21.52 9.25 -14.76
CA ASP A 76 22.50 10.28 -14.40
C ASP A 76 23.32 9.93 -13.14
N HIS A 77 23.28 8.67 -12.72
CA HIS A 77 24.01 8.12 -11.57
C HIS A 77 23.57 8.67 -10.20
N ARG A 78 22.35 9.19 -10.11
CA ARG A 78 21.75 9.59 -8.82
C ARG A 78 20.93 8.45 -8.21
N LEU A 79 21.10 8.25 -6.91
CA LEU A 79 20.21 7.41 -6.11
C LEU A 79 18.99 8.24 -5.70
N LEU A 80 17.80 7.79 -6.12
CA LEU A 80 16.53 8.41 -5.78
C LEU A 80 15.73 7.49 -4.87
N ARG A 81 15.25 8.06 -3.76
CA ARG A 81 14.36 7.37 -2.82
C ARG A 81 12.94 7.87 -3.05
N LEU A 82 12.03 6.96 -3.42
CA LEU A 82 10.61 7.28 -3.62
C LEU A 82 9.77 6.57 -2.57
N PHE A 83 8.89 7.33 -1.93
CA PHE A 83 7.93 6.79 -0.97
C PHE A 83 6.63 6.39 -1.66
N GLU A 84 5.84 5.55 -1.01
CA GLU A 84 4.55 5.06 -1.52
C GLU A 84 3.55 6.17 -1.89
N SER A 85 3.68 7.37 -1.32
CA SER A 85 2.85 8.53 -1.66
C SER A 85 3.25 9.24 -2.95
N ASN A 86 4.36 8.83 -3.58
CA ASN A 86 4.80 9.41 -4.84
C ASN A 86 4.03 8.78 -6.01
N PRO A 87 3.52 9.58 -6.96
CA PRO A 87 2.76 9.06 -8.11
C PRO A 87 3.59 8.13 -9.02
N MET A 88 4.92 8.20 -8.95
CA MET A 88 5.80 7.31 -9.70
C MET A 88 6.00 5.94 -9.03
N TYR A 89 5.59 5.78 -7.78
CA TYR A 89 5.86 4.57 -6.99
C TYR A 89 5.25 3.31 -7.61
N ASP A 90 3.92 3.32 -7.82
CA ASP A 90 3.19 2.17 -8.36
C ASP A 90 3.69 1.75 -9.76
N PRO A 91 3.86 2.65 -10.76
CA PRO A 91 4.35 2.28 -12.09
C PRO A 91 5.81 1.82 -12.13
N LEU A 92 6.63 2.19 -11.13
CA LEU A 92 8.02 1.73 -11.03
C LEU A 92 8.15 0.41 -10.27
N GLN A 93 7.26 0.15 -9.31
CA GLN A 93 7.19 -1.14 -8.61
C GLN A 93 6.51 -2.22 -9.47
N TYR A 94 5.49 -1.86 -10.25
CA TYR A 94 4.72 -2.79 -11.08
C TYR A 94 4.70 -2.40 -12.58
N PRO A 95 5.86 -2.27 -13.23
CA PRO A 95 5.95 -1.79 -14.61
C PRO A 95 5.25 -2.70 -15.63
N LEU A 96 5.13 -4.01 -15.33
CA LEU A 96 4.41 -4.96 -16.18
C LEU A 96 2.89 -4.82 -16.10
N LEU A 97 2.35 -4.38 -14.96
CA LEU A 97 0.92 -4.10 -14.80
C LEU A 97 0.57 -2.69 -15.31
N LEU A 98 1.56 -1.80 -15.35
CA LEU A 98 1.45 -0.39 -15.72
C LEU A 98 2.36 -0.07 -16.92
N PRO A 99 2.17 -0.74 -18.08
CA PRO A 99 3.11 -0.70 -19.19
C PRO A 99 3.26 0.69 -19.84
N HIS A 100 2.30 1.58 -19.59
CA HIS A 100 2.33 2.97 -20.07
C HIS A 100 2.84 3.98 -19.03
N GLY A 101 3.17 3.55 -17.81
CA GLY A 101 3.61 4.44 -16.74
C GLY A 101 2.48 5.34 -16.22
N GLU A 102 1.29 4.78 -16.07
CA GLU A 102 0.15 5.46 -15.44
C GLU A 102 0.55 5.90 -14.03
N SER A 103 0.30 7.17 -13.71
CA SER A 103 0.62 7.70 -12.38
C SER A 103 -0.24 7.02 -11.32
N GLY A 104 0.41 6.59 -10.25
CA GLY A 104 -0.25 6.16 -9.02
C GLY A 104 -0.79 7.35 -8.23
N TRP A 105 -1.35 7.04 -7.06
CA TRP A 105 -1.98 8.04 -6.20
C TRP A 105 -1.00 8.97 -5.49
N THR A 106 -1.39 10.23 -5.32
CA THR A 106 -0.75 11.22 -4.42
C THR A 106 -1.80 12.01 -3.62
N PHE A 107 -1.37 12.64 -2.52
CA PHE A 107 -2.25 13.45 -1.64
C PHE A 107 -2.95 14.62 -2.35
N THR A 108 -2.45 15.04 -3.51
CA THR A 108 -2.99 16.15 -4.30
C THR A 108 -3.94 15.69 -5.40
N ASP A 109 -4.24 14.39 -5.50
CA ASP A 109 -5.18 13.90 -6.50
C ASP A 109 -6.59 14.32 -6.12
N GLU A 110 -7.26 15.06 -7.02
CA GLU A 110 -8.63 15.54 -6.84
C GLU A 110 -9.62 14.70 -7.66
N TYR A 111 -10.88 14.70 -7.26
CA TYR A 111 -11.94 14.15 -8.10
C TYR A 111 -12.06 14.94 -9.42
N ALA A 112 -12.44 14.23 -10.48
CA ALA A 112 -12.76 14.87 -11.75
C ALA A 112 -13.89 15.91 -11.60
N ASP A 113 -13.92 16.87 -12.52
CA ASP A 113 -14.98 17.89 -12.64
C ASP A 113 -15.18 18.78 -11.41
N ASN A 114 -14.14 18.94 -10.57
CA ASN A 114 -14.18 19.71 -9.31
C ASN A 114 -15.29 19.25 -8.35
N ILE A 115 -15.62 17.96 -8.37
CA ILE A 115 -16.63 17.39 -7.48
C ILE A 115 -16.10 17.36 -6.04
N GLU A 116 -16.91 17.86 -5.10
CA GLU A 116 -16.62 17.76 -3.67
C GLU A 116 -17.34 16.54 -3.08
N ARG A 117 -16.59 15.67 -2.41
CA ARG A 117 -17.14 14.55 -1.64
C ARG A 117 -16.76 14.70 -0.17
N ARG A 118 -17.75 14.62 0.72
CA ARG A 118 -17.57 14.82 2.17
C ARG A 118 -16.81 16.11 2.48
N SER A 119 -17.14 17.18 1.74
CA SER A 119 -16.53 18.50 1.87
C SER A 119 -15.02 18.56 1.54
N LYS A 120 -14.51 17.59 0.77
CA LYS A 120 -13.13 17.53 0.28
C LYS A 120 -13.11 17.38 -1.24
N ARG A 121 -12.10 17.97 -1.88
CA ARG A 121 -11.85 17.81 -3.33
C ARG A 121 -10.86 16.70 -3.61
N GLU A 122 -9.98 16.46 -2.65
CA GLU A 122 -8.95 15.44 -2.68
C GLU A 122 -9.58 14.06 -2.51
N MET A 123 -9.14 13.13 -3.36
CA MET A 123 -9.53 11.73 -3.35
C MET A 123 -8.64 10.97 -2.37
N SER A 124 -9.23 10.16 -1.50
CA SER A 124 -8.44 9.30 -0.60
C SER A 124 -7.73 8.18 -1.37
N LEU A 125 -6.59 7.71 -0.84
CA LEU A 125 -5.86 6.57 -1.40
C LEU A 125 -6.78 5.35 -1.58
N ARG A 126 -7.63 5.08 -0.59
CA ARG A 126 -8.57 3.96 -0.62
C ARG A 126 -9.55 4.08 -1.80
N GLU A 127 -10.05 5.27 -2.09
CA GLU A 127 -10.96 5.49 -3.22
C GLU A 127 -10.25 5.35 -4.56
N HIS A 128 -9.02 5.88 -4.68
CA HIS A 128 -8.18 5.69 -5.86
C HIS A 128 -7.93 4.19 -6.12
N VAL A 129 -7.53 3.45 -5.10
CA VAL A 129 -7.29 2.00 -5.20
C VAL A 129 -8.57 1.26 -5.57
N ALA A 130 -9.70 1.58 -4.94
CA ALA A 130 -10.98 0.96 -5.25
C ALA A 130 -11.40 1.22 -6.71
N TYR A 131 -11.19 2.44 -7.21
CA TYR A 131 -11.44 2.80 -8.60
C TYR A 131 -10.54 2.01 -9.57
N ARG A 132 -9.24 1.86 -9.26
CA ARG A 132 -8.28 1.10 -10.07
C ARG A 132 -8.59 -0.40 -10.09
N LEU A 133 -9.04 -0.96 -8.95
CA LEU A 133 -9.38 -2.38 -8.85
C LEU A 133 -10.76 -2.70 -9.45
N PHE A 134 -11.64 -1.70 -9.61
CA PHE A 134 -12.94 -1.89 -10.21
C PHE A 134 -12.84 -2.26 -11.69
N GLN A 135 -13.23 -3.50 -12.03
CA GLN A 135 -13.23 -3.97 -13.41
C GLN A 135 -14.45 -3.43 -14.15
N LYS A 136 -14.21 -2.68 -15.23
CA LYS A 136 -15.28 -2.15 -16.09
C LYS A 136 -15.65 -3.17 -17.17
N VAL A 137 -16.89 -3.10 -17.66
CA VAL A 137 -17.35 -3.97 -18.75
C VAL A 137 -16.56 -3.66 -20.02
N GLY A 138 -15.92 -4.68 -20.60
CA GLY A 138 -15.06 -4.53 -21.79
C GLY A 138 -13.67 -3.97 -21.50
N ASP A 139 -13.27 -3.87 -20.23
CA ASP A 139 -11.93 -3.42 -19.85
C ASP A 139 -10.91 -4.56 -19.96
N GLU A 140 -10.04 -4.47 -20.96
CA GLU A 140 -8.90 -5.37 -21.16
C GLU A 140 -7.61 -4.82 -20.49
N SER A 141 -7.76 -4.21 -19.31
CA SER A 141 -6.62 -3.67 -18.57
C SER A 141 -5.57 -4.74 -18.26
N ALA A 142 -4.32 -4.41 -18.58
CA ALA A 142 -3.15 -5.23 -18.23
C ALA A 142 -3.06 -5.50 -16.72
N LEU A 143 -3.64 -4.60 -15.91
CA LEU A 143 -3.71 -4.73 -14.46
C LEU A 143 -4.48 -6.01 -14.08
N HIS A 144 -5.72 -6.16 -14.54
CA HIS A 144 -6.60 -7.28 -14.18
C HIS A 144 -6.18 -8.60 -14.85
N GLN A 145 -5.47 -8.53 -15.99
CA GLN A 145 -4.92 -9.69 -16.67
C GLN A 145 -3.58 -10.19 -16.06
N GLY A 146 -3.02 -9.46 -15.10
CA GLY A 146 -1.70 -9.73 -14.50
C GLY A 146 -1.59 -10.98 -13.61
N GLY A 147 -2.66 -11.75 -13.43
CA GLY A 147 -2.66 -13.04 -12.71
C GLY A 147 -2.03 -12.95 -11.31
N ARG A 148 -0.95 -13.69 -11.06
CA ARG A 148 -0.26 -13.69 -9.76
C ARG A 148 0.37 -12.34 -9.42
N LEU A 149 0.84 -11.59 -10.42
CA LEU A 149 1.38 -10.26 -10.21
C LEU A 149 0.27 -9.27 -9.82
N PHE A 150 -0.93 -9.43 -10.38
CA PHE A 150 -2.11 -8.67 -9.96
C PHE A 150 -2.49 -8.96 -8.49
N GLN A 151 -2.44 -10.22 -8.06
CA GLN A 151 -2.67 -10.54 -6.64
C GLN A 151 -1.65 -9.86 -5.71
N GLN A 152 -0.37 -9.81 -6.10
CA GLN A 152 0.65 -9.05 -5.37
C GLN A 152 0.33 -7.56 -5.31
N TYR A 153 -0.09 -6.98 -6.44
CA TYR A 153 -0.52 -5.59 -6.47
C TYR A 153 -1.70 -5.32 -5.52
N CYS A 154 -2.74 -6.15 -5.54
CA CYS A 154 -3.89 -6.01 -4.65
C CYS A 154 -3.49 -6.03 -3.16
N VAL A 155 -2.63 -6.98 -2.80
CA VAL A 155 -2.13 -7.11 -1.42
C VAL A 155 -1.29 -5.89 -1.03
N ASP A 156 -0.43 -5.40 -1.92
CA ASP A 156 0.41 -4.24 -1.65
C ASP A 156 -0.40 -2.94 -1.54
N GLN A 157 -1.38 -2.72 -2.42
CA GLN A 157 -2.30 -1.59 -2.33
C GLN A 157 -3.15 -1.65 -1.06
N ARG A 158 -3.56 -2.85 -0.61
CA ARG A 158 -4.24 -2.99 0.68
C ARG A 158 -3.32 -2.61 1.83
N ALA A 159 -2.08 -3.08 1.84
CA ALA A 159 -1.10 -2.71 2.85
C ALA A 159 -0.82 -1.19 2.86
N LYS A 160 -0.85 -0.55 1.68
CA LYS A 160 -0.70 0.91 1.52
C LYS A 160 -1.83 1.68 2.20
N CYS A 161 -3.08 1.26 1.96
CA CYS A 161 -4.24 1.83 2.60
C CYS A 161 -4.21 1.64 4.13
N GLU A 162 -3.87 0.45 4.61
CA GLU A 162 -3.77 0.19 6.06
C GLU A 162 -2.68 1.06 6.70
N GLN A 163 -1.51 1.20 6.05
CA GLN A 163 -0.44 2.02 6.58
C GLN A 163 -0.80 3.52 6.62
N GLU A 164 -1.50 4.03 5.60
CA GLU A 164 -2.02 5.40 5.60
C GLU A 164 -3.01 5.63 6.77
N GLN A 165 -3.93 4.68 6.99
CA GLN A 165 -4.85 4.73 8.12
C GLN A 165 -4.13 4.70 9.47
N LEU A 166 -3.13 3.83 9.63
CA LEU A 166 -2.34 3.76 10.87
C LEU A 166 -1.56 5.05 11.12
N ARG A 167 -0.99 5.68 10.08
CA ARG A 167 -0.34 6.99 10.20
C ARG A 167 -1.32 8.07 10.62
N TRP A 168 -2.54 8.07 10.05
CA TRP A 168 -3.58 9.00 10.46
C TRP A 168 -3.92 8.84 11.94
N ILE A 169 -4.14 7.61 12.40
CA ILE A 169 -4.39 7.31 13.82
C ILE A 169 -3.22 7.79 14.70
N ALA A 170 -1.97 7.52 14.30
CA ALA A 170 -0.79 7.92 15.07
C ALA A 170 -0.64 9.45 15.19
N SER A 171 -0.95 10.19 14.12
CA SER A 171 -0.86 11.66 14.07
C SER A 171 -2.05 12.37 14.73
N HIS A 172 -3.22 11.75 14.80
CA HIS A 172 -4.46 12.34 15.33
C HIS A 172 -4.81 11.83 16.73
N GLN A 173 -3.82 11.31 17.48
CA GLN A 173 -4.02 10.77 18.83
C GLN A 173 -4.67 11.77 19.80
N ALA A 174 -4.38 13.07 19.68
CA ALA A 174 -4.95 14.09 20.56
C ALA A 174 -6.47 14.26 20.35
N GLU A 175 -6.91 14.28 19.08
CA GLU A 175 -8.32 14.34 18.70
C GLU A 175 -9.07 13.08 19.15
N LEU A 176 -8.50 11.91 18.87
CA LEU A 176 -9.09 10.62 19.27
C LEU A 176 -9.25 10.50 20.79
N ARG A 177 -8.28 10.98 21.57
CA ARG A 177 -8.39 11.02 23.04
C ARG A 177 -9.46 12.00 23.51
N ALA A 178 -9.54 13.19 22.89
CA ALA A 178 -10.56 14.18 23.23
C ALA A 178 -11.98 13.64 22.99
N ASP A 179 -12.20 12.92 21.90
CA ASP A 179 -13.49 12.29 21.59
C ASP A 179 -13.84 11.16 22.57
N GLN A 180 -12.85 10.38 23.05
CA GLN A 180 -13.10 9.39 24.11
C GLN A 180 -13.60 10.06 25.40
N TYR A 181 -13.01 11.18 25.82
CA TYR A 181 -13.47 11.91 27.00
C TYR A 181 -14.89 12.45 26.84
N ARG A 182 -15.24 12.95 25.65
CA ARG A 182 -16.63 13.36 25.33
C ARG A 182 -17.59 12.18 25.44
N GLY A 183 -17.24 11.03 24.89
CA GLY A 183 -18.08 9.83 24.98
C GLY A 183 -18.33 9.37 26.42
N VAL A 184 -17.31 9.42 27.29
CA VAL A 184 -17.47 9.12 28.73
C VAL A 184 -18.32 10.18 29.43
N GLN A 185 -18.10 11.46 29.12
CA GLN A 185 -18.90 12.54 29.68
C GLN A 185 -20.37 12.43 29.31
N ASP A 186 -20.68 12.12 28.05
CA ASP A 186 -22.04 11.91 27.56
C ASP A 186 -22.69 10.68 28.21
N ALA A 187 -21.94 9.59 28.39
CA ALA A 187 -22.43 8.41 29.10
C ALA A 187 -22.78 8.72 30.56
N LEU A 188 -21.89 9.44 31.26
CA LEU A 188 -22.11 9.87 32.65
C LEU A 188 -23.33 10.80 32.77
N LEU A 189 -23.51 11.73 31.83
CA LEU A 189 -24.67 12.63 31.81
C LEU A 189 -25.99 11.90 31.53
N ASN A 190 -25.94 10.77 30.83
CA ASN A 190 -27.09 9.91 30.57
C ASN A 190 -27.36 8.89 31.70
N GLU A 191 -26.49 8.77 32.72
CA GLU A 191 -26.60 7.78 33.81
C GLU A 191 -27.40 8.27 35.05
N ALA A 192 -28.09 9.42 35.01
CA ALA A 192 -28.93 9.92 36.11
C ALA A 192 -30.39 10.11 35.63
N THR A 193 -31.47 9.58 36.21
CA THR A 193 -31.73 8.90 37.50
C THR A 193 -33.03 8.06 37.41
N THR A 194 -32.97 6.72 37.49
CA THR A 194 -34.09 5.93 38.06
C THR A 194 -33.83 5.79 39.55
N VAL A 195 -34.19 6.81 40.33
CA VAL A 195 -34.36 6.64 41.77
C VAL A 195 -35.58 5.73 41.97
N LEU A 196 -35.34 4.46 42.32
CA LEU A 196 -36.39 3.62 42.87
C LEU A 196 -36.77 4.25 44.21
N ASN A 197 -37.96 4.84 44.28
CA ASN A 197 -38.56 5.28 45.54
C ASN A 197 -38.88 4.03 46.37
N GLU A 198 -37.87 3.49 47.06
CA GLU A 198 -38.08 2.58 48.18
C GLU A 198 -38.53 3.42 49.39
N GLY A 199 -39.84 3.54 49.56
CA GLY A 199 -40.36 4.32 50.69
C GLY A 199 -41.87 4.52 50.71
N GLU A 200 -42.66 3.45 50.65
CA GLU A 200 -43.98 3.44 51.30
C GLU A 200 -44.05 2.23 52.25
N VAL A 201 -43.91 2.52 53.54
CA VAL A 201 -44.02 1.59 54.66
C VAL A 201 -45.24 2.04 55.49
N PHE A 202 -46.22 1.13 55.56
CA PHE A 202 -47.47 1.06 56.35
C PHE A 202 -48.58 2.10 56.11
#